data_AF-A0A1T5P053-F1
#
_entry.id   AF-A0A1T5P053-F1
#
_cell.length_a   1.000
_cell.length_b   1.000
_cell.length_c   1.000
_cell.angle_alpha   90.00
_cell.angle_beta   90.00
_cell.angle_gamma   90.00
#
_symmetry.space_group_name_H-M   'P 1'
#
loop_
_entity.id
_entity.type
_entity.pdbx_description
1 polymer ?
#
loop_
_entity_poly.entity_id
_entity_poly.type
_entity_poly.pdbx_seq_one_letter_code
_entity_poly.pdbx_strand_id
1 'polypeptide(L)'
;MTKRNIIIVAGIAVIVLAFVVGKSYRQTTPGPGSDMVPVVVVPFEINNGWGYRVNVDGHTYIYQDVIPAIPGNHVFRSREEAMRVGQVVATKLTQHKIPSVSRQELIAMQIPEAQ
;
A
#
# COMPACT_ATOMS: atom_id res chain seq x y z
N MET A 1 -32.99 -32.10 -29.61
CA MET A 1 -32.36 -31.85 -28.29
C MET A 1 -33.42 -31.33 -27.33
N THR A 2 -33.60 -31.97 -26.17
CA THR A 2 -34.69 -31.68 -25.24
C THR A 2 -34.36 -30.48 -24.34
N LYS A 3 -35.37 -29.68 -24.00
CA LYS A 3 -35.27 -28.40 -23.25
C LYS A 3 -34.41 -28.51 -21.97
N ARG A 4 -34.34 -29.70 -21.37
CA ARG A 4 -33.51 -30.02 -20.20
C ARG A 4 -32.00 -29.94 -20.45
N ASN A 5 -31.53 -30.26 -21.66
CA ASN A 5 -30.10 -30.23 -21.99
C ASN A 5 -29.61 -28.79 -22.24
N ILE A 6 -30.51 -27.89 -22.66
CA ILE A 6 -30.20 -26.46 -22.88
C ILE A 6 -30.02 -25.75 -21.53
N ILE A 7 -30.86 -26.06 -20.53
CA ILE A 7 -30.76 -25.46 -19.18
C ILE A 7 -29.44 -25.84 -18.50
N ILE A 8 -29.01 -27.10 -18.63
CA ILE A 8 -27.74 -27.57 -18.04
C ILE A 8 -26.55 -26.86 -18.70
N VAL A 9 -26.54 -26.73 -20.03
CA VAL A 9 -25.45 -26.04 -20.75
C VAL A 9 -25.43 -24.55 -20.42
N ALA A 10 -26.58 -23.90 -20.31
CA ALA A 10 -26.68 -22.49 -19.90
C ALA A 10 -26.16 -22.27 -18.47
N GLY A 11 -26.47 -23.17 -17.53
CA GLY A 11 -25.98 -23.09 -16.15
C GLY A 11 -24.46 -23.22 -16.06
N ILE A 12 -23.88 -24.16 -16.80
CA ILE A 12 -22.42 -24.33 -16.87
C ILE A 12 -21.76 -23.08 -17.47
N ALA A 13 -22.34 -22.50 -18.53
CA ALA A 13 -21.81 -21.28 -19.14
C ALA A 13 -21.82 -20.08 -18.18
N VAL A 14 -22.84 -19.93 -17.34
CA VAL A 14 -22.91 -18.87 -16.32
C VAL A 14 -21.87 -19.06 -15.22
N ILE A 15 -21.64 -20.30 -14.76
CA ILE A 15 -20.62 -20.59 -13.76
C ILE A 15 -19.22 -20.32 -14.31
N VAL A 16 -18.95 -20.71 -15.57
CA VAL A 16 -17.69 -20.41 -16.27
C VAL A 16 -17.51 -18.89 -16.41
N LEU A 17 -18.56 -18.16 -16.80
CA LEU A 17 -18.51 -16.71 -16.92
C LEU A 17 -18.24 -16.03 -15.56
N ALA A 18 -18.90 -16.47 -14.49
CA ALA A 18 -18.67 -15.97 -13.14
C ALA A 18 -17.24 -16.25 -12.64
N PHE A 19 -16.68 -17.42 -12.98
CA PHE A 19 -15.30 -17.76 -12.64
C PHE A 19 -14.27 -16.92 -13.40
N VAL A 20 -14.51 -16.65 -14.69
CA VAL A 20 -13.68 -15.77 -15.53
C VAL A 20 -13.72 -14.34 -15.00
N VAL A 21 -14.91 -13.81 -14.74
CA VAL A 21 -15.10 -12.47 -14.17
C VAL A 21 -14.48 -12.37 -12.77
N GLY A 22 -14.65 -13.39 -11.92
CA GLY A 22 -14.05 -13.47 -10.59
C GLY A 22 -12.52 -13.50 -10.59
N LYS A 23 -11.87 -14.07 -11.61
CA LYS A 23 -10.42 -13.97 -11.81
C LYS A 23 -9.99 -12.58 -12.29
N SER A 24 -10.75 -11.93 -13.17
CA SER A 24 -10.45 -10.56 -13.62
C SER A 24 -10.54 -9.53 -12.50
N TYR A 25 -11.40 -9.72 -11.50
CA TYR A 25 -11.41 -8.87 -10.30
C TYR A 25 -10.19 -9.08 -9.39
N ARG A 26 -9.41 -10.15 -9.57
CA ARG A 26 -8.18 -10.42 -8.79
C ARG A 26 -6.91 -9.90 -9.46
N GLN A 27 -7.02 -8.99 -10.42
CA GLN A 27 -5.85 -8.43 -11.13
C GLN A 27 -5.43 -7.07 -10.58
N THR A 28 -4.57 -7.11 -9.56
CA THR A 28 -3.38 -6.25 -9.45
C THR A 28 -2.29 -7.04 -8.72
N THR A 29 -1.85 -8.14 -9.32
CA THR A 29 -0.52 -8.69 -9.03
C THR A 29 0.39 -8.29 -10.19
N PRO A 30 1.44 -7.49 -9.95
CA PRO A 30 2.43 -7.15 -10.97
C PRO A 30 3.04 -8.44 -11.55
N GLY A 31 3.19 -8.49 -12.87
CA GLY A 31 3.54 -9.69 -13.62
C GLY A 31 4.93 -10.27 -13.28
N PRO A 32 5.14 -11.56 -13.58
CA PRO A 32 6.41 -12.25 -13.33
C PRO A 32 7.43 -11.87 -14.41
N GLY A 33 8.47 -11.10 -14.06
CA GLY A 33 9.49 -10.73 -15.05
C GLY A 33 10.54 -9.68 -14.65
N SER A 34 10.57 -9.20 -13.42
CA SER A 34 11.67 -8.38 -12.91
C SER A 34 11.98 -8.83 -11.48
N ASP A 35 13.26 -8.96 -11.14
CA ASP A 35 13.75 -9.12 -9.76
C ASP A 35 13.47 -7.83 -8.96
N MET A 36 12.21 -7.43 -8.87
CA MET A 36 11.76 -6.28 -8.10
C MET A 36 11.67 -6.71 -6.65
N VAL A 37 12.65 -6.26 -5.87
CA VAL A 37 12.62 -6.39 -4.41
C VAL A 37 11.35 -5.71 -3.89
N PRO A 38 10.45 -6.44 -3.20
CA PRO A 38 9.18 -5.87 -2.77
C PRO A 38 9.43 -4.78 -1.72
N VAL A 39 8.83 -3.60 -1.95
CA VAL A 39 8.85 -2.47 -1.01
C VAL A 39 7.43 -2.26 -0.47
N VAL A 40 7.27 -2.39 0.84
CA VAL A 40 5.95 -2.34 1.51
C VAL A 40 5.97 -1.38 2.69
N VAL A 41 5.00 -0.48 2.76
CA VAL A 41 4.79 0.42 3.91
C VAL A 41 3.84 -0.24 4.90
N VAL A 42 4.24 -0.30 6.16
CA VAL A 42 3.43 -0.87 7.25
C VAL A 42 3.29 0.16 8.37
N PRO A 43 2.08 0.65 8.66
CA PRO A 43 1.86 1.55 9.77
C PRO A 43 1.80 0.75 11.09
N PHE A 44 2.19 1.37 12.19
CA PHE A 44 2.10 0.79 13.53
C PHE A 44 1.67 1.85 14.55
N GLU A 45 1.01 1.41 15.62
CA GLU A 45 0.61 2.27 16.73
C GLU A 45 1.76 2.48 17.71
N ILE A 46 1.92 3.70 18.23
CA ILE A 46 2.91 4.05 19.25
C ILE A 46 2.45 5.26 20.05
N ASN A 47 2.55 5.22 21.38
CA ASN A 47 2.28 6.37 22.28
C ASN A 47 0.98 7.13 21.95
N ASN A 48 -0.12 6.41 21.73
CA ASN A 48 -1.44 6.94 21.33
C ASN A 48 -1.45 7.69 19.98
N GLY A 49 -0.45 7.47 19.14
CA GLY A 49 -0.39 7.91 17.76
C GLY A 49 0.16 6.81 16.87
N TRP A 50 0.77 7.21 15.76
CA TRP A 50 1.19 6.31 14.70
C TRP A 50 2.62 6.58 14.24
N GLY A 51 3.28 5.52 13.81
CA GLY A 51 4.51 5.53 13.04
C GLY A 51 4.35 4.65 11.80
N TYR A 52 5.40 4.57 10.98
CA TYR A 52 5.45 3.63 9.86
C TYR A 52 6.83 3.01 9.72
N ARG A 53 6.86 1.85 9.08
CA ARG A 53 8.08 1.22 8.61
C ARG A 53 7.99 0.93 7.12
N VAL A 54 9.12 1.04 6.42
CA VAL A 54 9.26 0.59 5.04
C VAL A 54 10.06 -0.70 5.06
N ASN A 55 9.41 -1.78 4.62
CA ASN A 55 10.04 -3.08 4.49
C ASN A 55 10.53 -3.26 3.06
N VAL A 56 11.77 -3.73 2.91
CA VAL A 56 12.42 -4.10 1.66
C VAL A 56 12.77 -5.58 1.78
N ASP A 57 12.28 -6.40 0.86
CA ASP A 57 12.48 -7.86 0.92
C ASP A 57 11.99 -8.50 2.23
N GLY A 58 10.90 -7.98 2.79
CA GLY A 58 10.37 -8.44 4.08
C GLY A 58 11.13 -7.95 5.32
N HIS A 59 12.27 -7.27 5.16
CA HIS A 59 13.05 -6.70 6.26
C HIS A 59 12.76 -5.21 6.44
N THR A 60 12.64 -4.74 7.69
CA THR A 60 12.49 -3.31 7.96
C THR A 60 13.75 -2.56 7.60
N TYR A 61 13.65 -1.71 6.58
CA TYR A 61 14.75 -0.91 6.05
C TYR A 61 14.70 0.53 6.58
N ILE A 62 13.49 1.06 6.78
CA ILE A 62 13.25 2.37 7.40
C ILE A 62 12.24 2.18 8.52
N TYR A 63 12.55 2.72 9.70
CA TYR A 63 11.66 2.75 10.84
C TYR A 63 11.48 4.20 11.26
N GLN A 64 10.24 4.68 11.27
CA GLN A 64 9.92 6.07 11.48
C GLN A 64 8.76 6.19 12.48
N ASP A 65 9.12 6.29 13.75
CA ASP A 65 8.21 6.50 14.87
C ASP A 65 7.88 7.97 15.12
N VAL A 66 8.63 8.89 14.49
CA VAL A 66 8.42 10.35 14.58
C VAL A 66 8.23 10.98 13.20
N ILE A 67 7.51 12.11 13.13
CA ILE A 67 7.28 12.83 11.88
C ILE A 67 8.64 13.35 11.33
N PRO A 68 9.06 12.97 10.11
CA PRO A 68 10.28 13.48 9.50
C PRO A 68 10.28 15.01 9.39
N ALA A 69 11.45 15.65 9.38
CA ALA A 69 11.58 17.10 9.18
C ALA A 69 10.84 18.02 10.19
N ILE A 70 10.24 17.47 11.25
CA ILE A 70 9.73 18.22 12.40
C ILE A 70 10.65 17.92 13.58
N PRO A 71 11.31 18.93 14.18
CA PRO A 71 12.11 18.72 15.38
C PRO A 71 11.25 18.21 16.55
N GLY A 72 11.78 17.27 17.33
CA GLY A 72 11.10 16.69 18.49
C GLY A 72 10.52 15.30 18.24
N ASN A 73 9.87 14.73 19.26
CA ASN A 73 9.35 13.36 19.24
C ASN A 73 7.84 13.36 18.97
N HIS A 74 7.46 13.83 17.79
CA HIS A 74 6.05 13.94 17.42
C HIS A 74 5.62 12.72 16.61
N VAL A 75 4.61 12.00 17.09
CA VAL A 75 3.98 10.88 16.39
C VAL A 75 2.91 11.37 15.41
N PHE A 76 2.58 10.57 14.40
CA PHE A 76 1.46 10.87 13.51
C PHE A 76 0.13 10.75 14.26
N ARG A 77 -0.85 11.58 13.92
CA ARG A 77 -2.17 11.58 14.59
C ARG A 77 -3.03 10.41 14.14
N SER A 78 -2.84 9.95 12.90
CA SER A 78 -3.59 8.82 12.34
C SER A 78 -2.71 7.88 11.53
N ARG A 79 -3.23 6.67 11.36
CA ARG A 79 -2.67 5.65 10.48
C ARG A 79 -2.50 6.17 9.06
N GLU A 80 -3.46 6.94 8.57
CA GLU A 80 -3.51 7.48 7.22
C GLU A 80 -2.42 8.54 7.00
N GLU A 81 -2.10 9.35 8.00
CA GLU A 81 -0.97 10.28 7.94
C GLU A 81 0.35 9.52 7.82
N ALA A 82 0.60 8.57 8.72
CA ALA A 82 1.81 7.74 8.70
C ALA A 82 1.96 6.98 7.36
N MET A 83 0.85 6.44 6.85
CA MET A 83 0.82 5.74 5.56
C MET A 83 1.17 6.66 4.39
N ARG A 84 0.63 7.88 4.33
CA ARG A 84 0.91 8.81 3.22
C ARG A 84 2.38 9.21 3.19
N VAL A 85 2.97 9.54 4.34
CA VAL A 85 4.42 9.84 4.42
C VAL A 85 5.24 8.62 4.06
N GLY A 86 4.91 7.46 4.63
CA GLY A 86 5.62 6.22 4.33
C GLY A 86 5.57 5.86 2.85
N GLN A 87 4.47 6.15 2.15
CA GLN A 87 4.35 5.92 0.71
C GLN A 87 5.24 6.87 -0.11
N VAL A 88 5.39 8.14 0.30
CA VAL A 88 6.35 9.06 -0.33
C VAL A 88 7.77 8.55 -0.16
N VAL A 89 8.12 8.10 1.05
CA VAL A 89 9.43 7.53 1.36
C VAL A 89 9.69 6.26 0.54
N ALA A 90 8.75 5.33 0.50
CA ALA A 90 8.84 4.11 -0.31
C ALA A 90 8.96 4.43 -1.81
N THR A 91 8.23 5.42 -2.31
CA THR A 91 8.31 5.86 -3.71
C THR A 91 9.67 6.47 -4.04
N LYS A 92 10.25 7.27 -3.13
CA LYS A 92 11.61 7.81 -3.30
C LYS A 92 12.65 6.70 -3.28
N LEU A 93 12.47 5.72 -2.37
CA LEU A 93 13.34 4.55 -2.26
C LEU A 93 13.34 3.72 -3.56
N THR A 94 12.18 3.41 -4.13
CA THR A 94 12.08 2.67 -5.41
C THR A 94 12.63 3.46 -6.60
N GLN A 95 12.59 4.80 -6.52
CA GLN A 95 13.16 5.70 -7.51
C GLN A 95 14.67 5.97 -7.32
N HIS A 96 15.35 5.28 -6.39
CA HIS A 96 16.76 5.51 -6.06
C HIS A 96 17.06 6.97 -5.64
N LYS A 97 16.06 7.67 -5.10
CA LYS A 97 16.19 9.01 -4.52
C LYS A 97 16.41 8.90 -3.01
N ILE A 98 16.93 9.97 -2.42
CA ILE A 98 17.05 10.07 -0.96
C ILE A 98 15.65 9.92 -0.35
N PRO A 99 15.40 8.89 0.48
CA PRO A 99 14.07 8.59 1.03
C PRO A 99 13.75 9.47 2.25
N SER A 100 14.01 10.78 2.13
CA SER A 100 13.67 11.79 3.13
C SER A 100 12.38 12.52 2.73
N VAL A 101 11.72 13.18 3.67
CA VAL A 101 10.56 14.03 3.41
C VAL A 101 10.85 15.42 3.94
N SER A 102 10.60 16.44 3.12
CA SER A 102 10.80 17.84 3.48
C SER A 102 9.56 18.42 4.16
N ARG A 103 9.74 19.53 4.90
CA ARG A 103 8.61 20.27 5.50
C ARG A 103 7.58 20.72 4.47
N GLN A 104 8.02 21.12 3.27
CA GLN A 104 7.12 21.52 2.17
C GLN A 104 6.23 20.36 1.72
N GLU A 105 6.77 19.14 1.64
CA GLU A 105 5.99 17.95 1.29
C GLU A 105 4.97 17.58 2.38
N LEU A 106 5.32 17.74 3.66
CA LEU A 106 4.36 17.54 4.76
C LEU A 106 3.20 18.53 4.70
N ILE A 107 3.50 19.81 4.46
CA ILE A 107 2.49 20.86 4.29
C ILE A 107 1.59 20.54 3.09
N ALA A 108 2.17 20.13 1.95
CA ALA A 108 1.41 19.72 0.77
C ALA A 108 0.50 18.51 1.04
N MET A 109 0.91 17.62 1.94
CA MET A 109 0.10 16.49 2.42
C MET A 109 -0.85 16.87 3.56
N GLN A 110 -0.95 18.14 3.96
CA GLN A 110 -1.78 18.59 5.09
C GLN A 110 -1.45 17.82 6.38
N ILE A 111 -0.20 17.41 6.56
CA ILE A 111 0.26 16.81 7.81
C ILE A 111 0.66 17.96 8.72
N PRO A 112 -0.05 18.14 9.85
CA PRO A 112 0.10 19.32 10.67
C PRO A 112 1.51 19.40 11.24
N GLU A 113 1.99 20.64 11.38
CA GLU A 113 3.10 20.90 12.30
C GLU A 113 2.64 20.47 13.68
N ALA A 114 3.51 19.72 14.36
CA ALA A 114 3.17 19.22 15.67
C ALA A 114 2.76 20.36 16.61
N GLN A 115 1.69 20.12 17.37
CA GLN A 115 1.28 20.98 18.48
C GLN A 115 1.87 20.43 19.77
#